data_AF-A0A7V3JSQ0-F1
#
_entry.id   AF-A0A7V3JSQ0-F1
#
_cell.length_a   1.000
_cell.length_b   1.000
_cell.length_c   1.000
_cell.angle_alpha   90.00
_cell.angle_beta   90.00
_cell.angle_gamma   90.00
#
_symmetry.space_group_name_H-M   'P 1'
#
loop_
_entity.id
_entity.type
_entity.pdbx_description
1 polymer ?
#
loop_
_entity_poly.entity_id
_entity_poly.type
_entity_poly.pdbx_seq_one_letter_code
_entity_poly.pdbx_strand_id
1 'polypeptide(L)'
;MLSKVAEILVPRKISFKFYLDKNILGMMNFKNVDRGASGKFITIYPLNEEEFKELLEILYENLKDEKGPYILSDKRYIDCKVIYYRYGGIKSNYIIDIIGKKIYIIKSPEGNLIEDKRNPFFTLPPWIKDPFESNEDEDESDGFFLKNKRYIIKKLYHFQIQEEYILQKIHRQIR
;
A
#
# COMPACT_ATOMS: atom_id res chain seq x y z
N MET A 1 -17.62 0.57 4.92
CA MET A 1 -16.29 -0.04 4.67
C MET A 1 -15.57 -0.46 5.96
N LEU A 2 -15.30 0.44 6.94
CA LEU A 2 -14.60 0.06 8.19
C LEU A 2 -15.31 -1.06 8.97
N SER A 3 -16.63 -1.00 9.11
CA SER A 3 -17.42 -2.04 9.78
C SER A 3 -17.22 -3.43 9.14
N LYS A 4 -17.41 -3.53 7.82
CA LYS A 4 -17.18 -4.76 7.04
C LYS A 4 -15.81 -5.38 7.32
N VAL A 5 -14.77 -4.55 7.39
CA VAL A 5 -13.40 -5.04 7.63
C VAL A 5 -13.15 -5.36 9.08
N ALA A 6 -13.65 -4.57 10.02
CA ALA A 6 -13.56 -4.90 11.43
C ALA A 6 -14.25 -6.25 11.74
N GLU A 7 -15.41 -6.53 11.13
CA GLU A 7 -16.11 -7.80 11.24
C GLU A 7 -15.28 -9.00 10.75
N ILE A 8 -14.40 -8.79 9.76
CA ILE A 8 -13.48 -9.82 9.26
C ILE A 8 -12.27 -9.98 10.19
N LEU A 9 -11.66 -8.87 10.63
CA LEU A 9 -10.37 -8.85 11.30
C LEU A 9 -10.45 -9.15 12.81
N VAL A 10 -11.48 -8.63 13.49
CA VAL A 10 -11.61 -8.74 14.95
C VAL A 10 -11.76 -10.19 15.41
N PRO A 11 -12.63 -11.03 14.80
CA PRO A 11 -12.73 -12.44 15.18
C PRO A 11 -11.43 -13.23 14.90
N ARG A 12 -10.69 -12.84 13.87
CA ARG A 12 -9.40 -13.44 13.49
C ARG A 12 -8.22 -12.95 14.33
N LYS A 13 -8.44 -11.98 15.23
CA LYS A 13 -7.40 -11.34 16.07
C LYS A 13 -6.26 -10.72 15.25
N ILE A 14 -6.57 -10.25 14.04
CA ILE A 14 -5.60 -9.60 13.16
C ILE A 14 -5.44 -8.14 13.58
N SER A 15 -4.20 -7.68 13.72
CA SER A 15 -3.91 -6.31 14.12
C SER A 15 -4.17 -5.34 12.95
N PHE A 16 -4.79 -4.19 13.22
CA PHE A 16 -4.97 -3.14 12.23
C PHE A 16 -5.04 -1.76 12.88
N LYS A 17 -4.80 -0.73 12.08
CA LYS A 17 -5.01 0.69 12.44
C LYS A 17 -5.86 1.38 11.38
N PHE A 18 -6.52 2.45 11.75
CA PHE A 18 -7.32 3.26 10.83
C PHE A 18 -7.34 4.73 11.26
N TYR A 19 -7.67 5.64 10.35
CA TYR A 19 -7.93 7.03 10.74
C TYR A 19 -9.33 7.14 11.34
N LEU A 20 -9.44 7.63 12.58
CA LEU A 20 -10.72 7.75 13.28
C LEU A 20 -11.59 8.89 12.72
N ASP A 21 -10.97 9.97 12.24
CA ASP A 21 -11.64 11.19 11.81
C ASP A 21 -11.62 11.34 10.28
N LYS A 22 -12.78 11.66 9.70
CA LYS A 22 -12.93 11.98 8.27
C LYS A 22 -12.08 13.18 7.86
N ASN A 23 -11.90 14.17 8.74
CA ASN A 23 -11.04 15.32 8.50
C ASN A 23 -9.58 14.89 8.39
N ILE A 24 -9.10 13.99 9.27
CA ILE A 24 -7.76 13.42 9.19
C ILE A 24 -7.60 12.64 7.89
N LEU A 25 -8.60 11.86 7.49
CA LEU A 25 -8.58 11.16 6.22
C LEU A 25 -8.47 12.13 5.02
N GLY A 26 -9.28 13.19 5.00
CA GLY A 26 -9.19 14.25 3.99
C GLY A 26 -7.82 14.92 3.98
N MET A 27 -7.24 15.15 5.17
CA MET A 27 -5.90 15.71 5.31
C MET A 27 -4.81 14.80 4.74
N MET A 28 -4.91 13.49 5.00
CA MET A 28 -3.95 12.50 4.51
C MET A 28 -4.04 12.29 2.98
N ASN A 29 -5.07 12.82 2.33
CA ASN A 29 -5.20 12.86 0.88
C ASN A 29 -4.62 14.15 0.25
N PHE A 30 -4.09 15.10 1.03
CA PHE A 30 -3.45 16.29 0.47
C PHE A 30 -2.08 16.00 -0.15
N LYS A 31 -1.75 16.81 -1.18
CA LYS A 31 -0.50 16.71 -1.96
C LYS A 31 0.78 16.82 -1.13
N ASN A 32 0.71 17.48 0.03
CA ASN A 32 1.86 17.76 0.90
C ASN A 32 2.11 16.66 1.94
N VAL A 33 1.28 15.62 1.97
CA VAL A 33 1.49 14.47 2.85
C VAL A 33 2.47 13.51 2.19
N ASP A 34 3.35 12.92 3.00
CA ASP A 34 4.29 11.90 2.56
C ASP A 34 3.55 10.83 1.74
N ARG A 35 4.02 10.58 0.52
CA ARG A 35 3.41 9.63 -0.42
C ARG A 35 3.38 8.22 0.13
N GLY A 36 4.31 7.89 1.04
CA GLY A 36 4.30 6.64 1.79
C GLY A 36 3.08 6.47 2.72
N ALA A 37 2.43 7.56 3.11
CA ALA A 37 1.28 7.59 4.03
C ALA A 37 -0.03 8.06 3.37
N SER A 38 0.04 8.77 2.25
CA SER A 38 -1.12 9.34 1.57
C SER A 38 -2.04 8.25 0.98
N GLY A 39 -3.36 8.47 1.04
CA GLY A 39 -4.37 7.59 0.45
C GLY A 39 -4.77 6.36 1.27
N LYS A 40 -4.25 6.19 2.50
CA LYS A 40 -4.39 4.95 3.30
C LYS A 40 -5.29 5.16 4.51
N PHE A 41 -6.57 4.79 4.45
CA PHE A 41 -7.49 4.88 5.59
C PHE A 41 -7.37 3.72 6.58
N ILE A 42 -7.29 2.46 6.13
CA ILE A 42 -7.07 1.28 6.99
C ILE A 42 -5.68 0.70 6.70
N THR A 43 -4.97 0.20 7.70
CA THR A 43 -3.75 -0.59 7.54
C THR A 43 -3.83 -1.86 8.38
N ILE A 44 -3.75 -3.01 7.73
CA ILE A 44 -3.92 -4.35 8.32
C ILE A 44 -2.56 -5.05 8.44
N TYR A 45 -2.31 -5.83 9.48
CA TYR A 45 -1.01 -6.45 9.77
C TYR A 45 -1.14 -7.96 10.01
N PRO A 46 -1.24 -8.78 8.95
CA PRO A 46 -1.20 -10.23 9.08
C PRO A 46 0.13 -10.75 9.62
N LEU A 47 0.07 -11.85 10.38
CA LEU A 47 1.18 -12.45 11.12
C LEU A 47 2.20 -13.18 10.23
N ASN A 48 1.73 -13.86 9.19
CA ASN A 48 2.55 -14.68 8.29
C ASN A 48 2.04 -14.63 6.83
N GLU A 49 2.73 -15.34 5.93
CA GLU A 49 2.37 -15.38 4.51
C GLU A 49 1.01 -16.04 4.27
N GLU A 50 0.69 -17.11 5.00
CA GLU A 50 -0.57 -17.84 4.82
C GLU A 50 -1.77 -16.96 5.18
N GLU A 51 -1.73 -16.31 6.34
CA GLU A 51 -2.76 -15.38 6.80
C GLU A 51 -2.88 -14.18 5.86
N PHE A 52 -1.76 -13.69 5.32
CA PHE A 52 -1.78 -12.63 4.33
C PHE A 52 -2.51 -13.03 3.03
N LYS A 53 -2.23 -14.24 2.52
CA LYS A 53 -2.89 -14.76 1.31
C LYS A 53 -4.39 -14.97 1.52
N GLU A 54 -4.75 -15.66 2.59
CA GLU A 54 -6.15 -15.92 2.94
C GLU A 54 -6.92 -14.60 3.12
N LEU A 55 -6.32 -13.64 3.81
CA LEU A 55 -6.97 -12.38 4.11
C LEU A 55 -7.18 -11.52 2.86
N LEU A 56 -6.26 -11.53 1.90
CA LEU A 56 -6.42 -10.81 0.65
C LEU A 56 -7.62 -11.31 -0.15
N GLU A 57 -7.79 -12.63 -0.26
CA GLU A 57 -8.95 -13.24 -0.92
C GLU A 57 -10.27 -12.89 -0.23
N ILE A 58 -10.32 -13.03 1.11
CA ILE A 58 -11.53 -12.71 1.88
C ILE A 58 -11.89 -11.23 1.72
N LEU A 59 -10.90 -10.32 1.78
CA LEU A 59 -11.14 -8.90 1.63
C LEU A 59 -11.53 -8.55 0.20
N TYR A 60 -10.94 -9.20 -0.81
CA TYR A 60 -11.29 -9.03 -2.21
C TYR A 60 -12.78 -9.30 -2.44
N GLU A 61 -13.28 -10.44 -2.00
CA GLU A 61 -14.70 -10.79 -2.18
C GLU A 61 -15.65 -9.82 -1.50
N ASN A 62 -15.25 -9.20 -0.39
CA ASN A 62 -16.08 -8.26 0.35
C ASN A 62 -15.96 -6.80 -0.12
N LEU A 63 -14.92 -6.46 -0.89
CA LEU A 63 -14.55 -5.08 -1.20
C LEU A 63 -14.30 -4.79 -2.69
N LYS A 64 -14.37 -5.79 -3.59
CA LYS A 64 -14.10 -5.62 -5.03
C LYS A 64 -14.91 -4.50 -5.71
N ASP A 65 -16.13 -4.25 -5.25
CA ASP A 65 -17.02 -3.21 -5.79
C ASP A 65 -16.82 -1.82 -5.17
N GLU A 66 -16.00 -1.71 -4.12
CA GLU A 66 -15.71 -0.43 -3.47
C GLU A 66 -14.76 0.42 -4.35
N LYS A 67 -14.76 1.73 -4.14
CA LYS A 67 -13.94 2.68 -4.93
C LYS A 67 -13.04 3.51 -4.02
N GLY A 68 -11.86 3.88 -4.53
CA GLY A 68 -11.02 4.89 -3.91
C GLY A 68 -9.76 5.25 -4.73
N PRO A 69 -8.91 6.16 -4.21
CA PRO A 69 -7.75 6.67 -4.93
C PRO A 69 -6.66 5.62 -5.20
N TYR A 70 -5.91 5.82 -6.27
CA TYR A 70 -4.76 4.97 -6.53
C TYR A 70 -3.61 5.23 -5.55
N ILE A 71 -3.04 4.16 -4.98
CA ILE A 71 -1.89 4.23 -4.08
C ILE A 71 -0.62 3.87 -4.87
N LEU A 72 0.16 4.89 -5.23
CA LEU A 72 1.34 4.73 -6.07
C LEU A 72 2.46 3.88 -5.43
N SER A 73 2.60 3.93 -4.10
CA SER A 73 3.69 3.27 -3.38
C SER A 73 3.47 1.78 -3.09
N ASP A 74 2.28 1.25 -3.38
CA ASP A 74 1.84 -0.08 -2.96
C ASP A 74 1.32 -0.84 -4.19
N LYS A 75 1.41 -2.17 -4.21
CA LYS A 75 0.90 -3.00 -5.31
C LYS A 75 -0.59 -3.22 -5.13
N ARG A 76 -1.37 -3.05 -6.20
CA ARG A 76 -2.81 -3.35 -6.20
C ARG A 76 -3.02 -4.86 -6.15
N TYR A 77 -4.02 -5.32 -5.41
CA TYR A 77 -4.44 -6.71 -5.47
C TYR A 77 -5.43 -6.93 -6.62
N ILE A 78 -5.00 -7.64 -7.66
CA ILE A 78 -5.79 -7.95 -8.87
C ILE A 78 -6.39 -6.64 -9.43
N ASP A 79 -7.70 -6.60 -9.68
CA ASP A 79 -8.44 -5.46 -10.21
C ASP A 79 -9.11 -4.62 -9.09
N CYS A 80 -8.93 -5.00 -7.83
CA CYS A 80 -9.60 -4.34 -6.71
C CYS A 80 -9.05 -2.94 -6.47
N LYS A 81 -9.92 -1.93 -6.61
CA LYS A 81 -9.53 -0.52 -6.51
C LYS A 81 -9.16 -0.09 -5.10
N VAL A 82 -9.48 -0.91 -4.09
CA VAL A 82 -9.37 -0.53 -2.68
C VAL A 82 -8.42 -1.37 -1.85
N ILE A 83 -7.83 -2.41 -2.44
CA ILE A 83 -6.91 -3.32 -1.77
C ILE A 83 -5.52 -3.16 -2.38
N TYR A 84 -4.59 -2.74 -1.53
CA TYR A 84 -3.19 -2.61 -1.87
C TYR A 84 -2.33 -3.28 -0.80
N TYR A 85 -1.20 -3.82 -1.22
CA TYR A 85 -0.21 -4.42 -0.34
C TYR A 85 1.19 -3.87 -0.56
N ARG A 86 1.97 -3.85 0.52
CA ARG A 86 3.41 -3.67 0.46
C ARG A 86 4.10 -4.50 1.54
N TYR A 87 5.38 -4.71 1.32
CA TYR A 87 6.29 -5.29 2.29
C TYR A 87 7.11 -4.15 2.92
N GLY A 88 7.20 -4.13 4.26
CA GLY A 88 7.89 -3.06 4.96
C GLY A 88 7.72 -3.12 6.49
N GLY A 89 8.36 -2.19 7.19
CA GLY A 89 8.35 -2.17 8.65
C GLY A 89 6.98 -1.82 9.23
N ILE A 90 6.51 -2.62 10.20
CA ILE A 90 5.26 -2.38 10.95
C ILE A 90 5.47 -1.27 11.99
N LYS A 91 6.54 -1.40 12.78
CA LYS A 91 6.96 -0.39 13.76
C LYS A 91 7.88 0.59 13.07
N SER A 92 7.87 1.83 13.54
CA SER A 92 8.86 2.86 13.23
C SER A 92 10.21 2.49 13.86
N ASN A 93 10.73 1.30 13.56
CA ASN A 93 12.10 0.94 13.90
C ASN A 93 12.98 1.73 12.93
N TYR A 94 13.85 2.55 13.50
CA TYR A 94 14.80 3.33 12.75
C TYR A 94 16.16 3.27 13.43
N ILE A 95 17.19 3.42 12.63
CA ILE A 95 18.52 3.80 13.09
C ILE A 95 18.73 5.29 12.79
N ILE A 96 19.63 5.92 13.54
CA ILE A 96 20.06 7.28 13.28
C ILE A 96 21.42 7.18 12.61
N ASP A 97 21.58 7.78 11.43
CA ASP A 97 22.87 7.82 10.75
C ASP A 97 23.82 8.87 11.37
N ILE A 98 25.04 8.96 10.84
CA ILE A 98 26.07 9.89 11.33
C ILE A 98 25.68 11.38 11.21
N ILE A 99 24.67 11.72 10.40
CA ILE A 99 24.16 13.10 10.24
C ILE A 99 22.85 13.34 11.01
N GLY A 100 22.40 12.39 11.83
CA GLY A 100 21.18 12.53 12.63
C GLY A 100 19.89 12.19 11.88
N LYS A 101 19.97 11.65 10.66
CA LYS A 101 18.80 11.28 9.86
C LYS A 101 18.26 9.93 10.34
N LYS A 102 16.93 9.85 10.49
CA LYS A 102 16.23 8.60 10.78
C LYS A 102 16.13 7.75 9.51
N ILE A 103 16.71 6.56 9.55
CA ILE A 103 16.62 5.54 8.50
C ILE A 103 15.74 4.42 9.02
N TYR A 104 14.56 4.24 8.43
CA TYR A 104 13.66 3.14 8.79
C TYR A 104 14.24 1.81 8.34
N ILE A 105 14.07 0.77 9.17
CA ILE A 105 14.66 -0.55 8.94
C ILE A 105 13.65 -1.69 9.11
N ILE A 106 13.86 -2.73 8.32
CA ILE A 106 13.24 -4.06 8.40
C ILE A 106 14.31 -5.09 8.73
N LYS A 107 13.90 -6.19 9.37
CA LYS A 107 14.79 -7.30 9.70
C LYS A 107 14.57 -8.41 8.67
N SER A 108 15.65 -8.96 8.12
CA SER A 108 15.59 -10.17 7.28
C SER A 108 15.44 -11.42 8.15
N PRO A 109 15.01 -12.56 7.59
CA PRO A 109 14.95 -13.84 8.30
C PRO A 109 16.30 -14.25 8.91
N GLU A 110 17.39 -13.90 8.25
CA GLU A 110 18.78 -14.12 8.72
C GLU A 110 19.21 -13.13 9.81
N GLY A 111 18.35 -12.16 10.13
CA GLY A 111 18.55 -11.18 11.18
C GLY A 111 19.21 -9.87 10.75
N ASN A 112 19.48 -9.69 9.46
CA ASN A 112 20.10 -8.48 8.93
C ASN A 112 19.16 -7.29 9.00
N LEU A 113 19.68 -6.11 9.34
CA LEU A 113 18.93 -4.86 9.30
C LEU A 113 19.05 -4.25 7.90
N ILE A 114 17.92 -4.11 7.21
CA ILE A 114 17.84 -3.61 5.84
C ILE A 114 16.94 -2.39 5.83
N GLU A 115 17.30 -1.38 5.04
CA GLU A 115 16.52 -0.14 4.93
C GLU A 115 15.10 -0.40 4.38
N ASP A 116 14.07 0.10 5.08
CA ASP A 116 12.68 0.17 4.59
C ASP A 116 12.55 1.37 3.63
N LYS A 117 12.92 1.16 2.37
CA LYS A 117 12.83 2.18 1.32
C LYS A 117 11.37 2.47 0.99
N ARG A 118 10.86 3.62 1.43
CA ARG A 118 9.49 4.08 1.17
C ARG A 118 9.40 4.89 -0.13
N ASN A 119 9.73 4.22 -1.23
CA ASN A 119 9.69 4.84 -2.55
C ASN A 119 8.25 5.14 -2.99
N PRO A 120 8.05 6.09 -3.92
CA PRO A 120 6.76 6.31 -4.57
C PRO A 120 6.47 5.25 -5.64
N PHE A 121 6.90 4.01 -5.44
CA PHE A 121 6.64 2.86 -6.31
C PHE A 121 6.80 1.58 -5.48
N PHE A 122 6.11 0.52 -5.89
CA PHE A 122 6.19 -0.78 -5.23
C PHE A 122 7.62 -1.32 -5.25
N THR A 123 8.13 -1.74 -4.08
CA THR A 123 9.47 -2.31 -3.93
C THR A 123 9.38 -3.54 -3.04
N LEU A 124 10.01 -4.63 -3.46
CA LEU A 124 10.14 -5.86 -2.67
C LEU A 124 11.47 -5.87 -1.89
N PRO A 125 11.47 -6.35 -0.64
CA PRO A 125 12.71 -6.73 0.03
C PRO A 125 13.44 -7.83 -0.77
N PRO A 126 14.78 -7.80 -0.84
CA PRO A 126 15.56 -8.72 -1.67
C PRO A 126 15.32 -10.22 -1.47
N TRP A 127 14.84 -10.62 -0.29
CA TRP A 127 14.63 -12.02 0.08
C TRP A 127 13.16 -12.47 -0.07
N ILE A 128 12.28 -11.61 -0.60
CA ILE A 128 10.86 -11.89 -0.75
C ILE A 128 10.53 -12.06 -2.22
N LYS A 129 9.91 -13.20 -2.53
CA LYS A 129 9.20 -13.40 -3.79
C LYS A 129 7.73 -13.03 -3.60
N ASP A 130 7.17 -12.29 -4.55
CA ASP A 130 5.75 -11.93 -4.48
C ASP A 130 4.88 -13.17 -4.76
N PRO A 131 4.01 -13.61 -3.83
CA PRO A 131 3.15 -14.76 -4.04
C PRO A 131 2.07 -14.57 -5.10
N PHE A 132 1.81 -13.32 -5.52
CA PHE A 132 0.77 -12.98 -6.50
C PHE A 132 1.35 -12.44 -7.81
N GLU A 133 2.61 -12.72 -8.08
CA GLU A 133 3.19 -12.41 -9.39
C GLU A 133 2.60 -13.35 -10.44
N SER A 134 1.46 -12.96 -11.02
CA SER A 134 1.01 -13.46 -12.31
C SER A 134 1.83 -12.77 -13.40
N ASN A 135 2.28 -13.52 -14.42
CA ASN A 135 2.99 -12.99 -15.61
C ASN A 135 2.10 -12.08 -16.49
N GLU A 136 1.05 -11.47 -15.93
CA GLU A 136 0.01 -10.73 -16.65
C GLU A 136 -0.19 -9.31 -16.10
N ASP A 137 0.78 -8.79 -15.36
CA ASP A 137 0.94 -7.33 -15.20
C ASP A 137 1.98 -6.84 -16.23
N GLU A 138 1.74 -7.12 -17.51
CA GLU A 138 1.98 -6.07 -18.52
C GLU A 138 0.97 -4.95 -18.22
N ASP A 139 1.16 -4.23 -17.11
CA ASP A 139 0.76 -2.84 -17.05
C ASP A 139 1.53 -2.22 -18.21
N GLU A 140 0.85 -2.04 -19.34
CA GLU A 140 1.33 -1.41 -20.56
C GLU A 140 2.42 -0.39 -20.23
N SER A 141 3.66 -0.83 -20.30
CA SER A 141 4.81 0.07 -20.42
C SER A 141 4.89 0.60 -21.86
N ASP A 142 3.73 0.78 -22.50
CA ASP A 142 3.57 1.65 -23.65
C ASP A 142 3.80 3.08 -23.14
N GLY A 143 5.08 3.46 -23.10
CA GLY A 143 5.58 4.66 -22.44
C GLY A 143 4.66 5.87 -22.55
N PHE A 144 3.90 6.18 -21.50
CA PHE A 144 3.04 7.36 -21.37
C PHE A 144 2.46 7.92 -22.68
N PHE A 145 1.79 7.06 -23.44
CA PHE A 145 1.15 7.45 -24.69
C PHE A 145 -0.35 7.72 -24.48
N LEU A 146 -0.90 8.78 -25.08
CA LEU A 146 -2.34 9.07 -25.10
C LEU A 146 -2.93 8.88 -26.50
N LYS A 147 -4.22 8.51 -26.57
CA LYS A 147 -4.99 8.27 -27.81
C LYS A 147 -4.25 7.37 -28.81
N ASN A 148 -4.10 6.08 -28.51
CA ASN A 148 -3.47 5.09 -29.41
C ASN A 148 -2.09 5.54 -29.93
N LYS A 149 -1.16 5.91 -29.03
CA LYS A 149 0.23 6.28 -29.37
C LYS A 149 0.42 7.56 -30.18
N ARG A 150 -0.62 8.39 -30.30
CA ARG A 150 -0.52 9.68 -31.03
C ARG A 150 0.18 10.78 -30.23
N TYR A 151 0.23 10.68 -28.91
CA TYR A 151 0.83 11.71 -28.05
C TYR A 151 1.76 11.08 -27.02
N ILE A 152 2.92 11.70 -26.80
CA ILE A 152 3.88 11.36 -25.74
C ILE A 152 3.73 12.35 -24.59
N ILE A 153 3.48 11.87 -23.37
CA ILE A 153 3.46 12.72 -22.19
C ILE A 153 4.90 13.12 -21.85
N LYS A 154 5.27 14.35 -22.20
CA LYS A 154 6.59 14.91 -21.86
C LYS A 154 6.67 15.45 -20.43
N LYS A 155 5.52 15.84 -19.86
CA LYS A 155 5.45 16.48 -18.54
C LYS A 155 4.04 16.38 -17.97
N LEU A 156 3.94 15.89 -16.74
CA LEU A 156 2.67 15.78 -16.01
C LEU A 156 2.42 17.06 -15.20
N TYR A 157 1.25 17.67 -15.41
CA TYR A 157 0.73 18.73 -14.56
C TYR A 157 -0.58 18.23 -13.94
N HIS A 158 -0.67 18.20 -12.61
CA HIS A 158 -1.78 17.55 -11.90
C HIS A 158 -2.86 18.56 -11.45
N PHE A 159 -4.05 18.45 -12.07
CA PHE A 159 -5.23 19.25 -11.78
C PHE A 159 -6.10 18.62 -10.67
N GLN A 160 -6.69 19.44 -9.80
CA GLN A 160 -7.57 19.00 -8.70
C GLN A 160 -8.95 18.60 -9.23
N ILE A 161 -9.50 17.50 -8.70
CA ILE A 161 -10.94 17.27 -8.65
C ILE A 161 -11.29 17.03 -7.17
N GLN A 162 -12.18 17.85 -6.63
CA GLN A 162 -12.79 17.68 -5.31
C GLN A 162 -13.81 16.56 -5.41
N GLU A 163 -13.57 15.42 -4.76
CA GLU A 163 -14.64 14.54 -4.26
C GLU A 163 -14.07 13.53 -3.24
N GLU A 164 -14.90 13.14 -2.28
CA GLU A 164 -14.59 12.35 -1.07
C GLU A 164 -14.28 10.88 -1.38
N TYR A 165 -13.15 10.32 -0.91
CA TYR A 165 -12.87 8.88 -1.08
C TYR A 165 -12.09 8.24 0.11
N ILE A 166 -12.44 6.98 0.42
CA ILE A 166 -12.08 6.16 1.60
C ILE A 166 -11.29 4.90 1.15
N LEU A 167 -10.18 4.47 1.79
CA LEU A 167 -9.37 3.29 1.33
C LEU A 167 -8.54 2.43 2.31
N GLN A 168 -8.19 1.19 1.94
CA GLN A 168 -7.47 0.23 2.81
C GLN A 168 -6.11 -0.21 2.28
N LYS A 169 -5.24 -0.59 3.21
CA LYS A 169 -3.91 -1.17 3.00
C LYS A 169 -3.78 -2.45 3.83
N ILE A 170 -3.19 -3.48 3.25
CA ILE A 170 -2.76 -4.68 4.00
C ILE A 170 -1.23 -4.72 3.96
N HIS A 171 -0.60 -4.66 5.13
CA HIS A 171 0.83 -4.76 5.35
C HIS A 171 1.19 -6.19 5.77
N ARG A 172 1.88 -6.94 4.91
CA ARG A 172 2.41 -8.24 5.30
C ARG A 172 3.60 -8.12 6.27
N GLN A 173 3.56 -8.89 7.37
CA GLN A 173 4.69 -9.10 8.27
C GLN A 173 5.73 -10.01 7.62
N ILE A 174 6.99 -9.61 7.71
CA ILE A 174 8.13 -10.50 7.56
C ILE A 174 8.85 -10.40 8.90
N ARG A 175 8.90 -11.53 9.62
CA ARG A 175 9.69 -11.67 10.85
C ARG A 175 11.13 -12.01 10.50
#